data_AF-A0A366W481-F1
#
_entry.id   AF-A0A366W481-F1
#
_cell.length_a   1.000
_cell.length_b   1.000
_cell.length_c   1.000
_cell.angle_alpha   90.00
_cell.angle_beta   90.00
_cell.angle_gamma   90.00
#
_symmetry.space_group_name_H-M   'P 1'
#
loop_
_entity.id
_entity.type
_entity.pdbx_description
1 polymer ?
#
loop_
_entity_poly.entity_id
_entity_poly.type
_entity_poly.pdbx_seq_one_letter_code
_entity_poly.pdbx_strand_id
1 'polypeptide(L)'
;MLNKTTLMVTFLTALSPSVAAAQCAMASTGAGCVSVPQSAAAPRPSPVEIGSYLTRGEHSIMMNAGYYGFPPVRDGWVYIRIEDDVYRVDFSSFEVLEQVTYQANYYFR
;
A
#
# COMPACT_ATOMS: atom_id res chain seq x y z
N MET A 1 -28.04 34.55 34.01
CA MET A 1 -26.95 35.53 34.15
C MET A 1 -26.18 35.55 32.85
N LEU A 2 -26.25 36.70 32.19
CA LEU A 2 -25.76 37.04 30.86
C LEU A 2 -24.33 37.58 31.00
N ASN A 3 -23.38 37.15 30.17
CA ASN A 3 -22.20 37.94 29.81
C ASN A 3 -21.83 37.59 28.35
N LYS A 4 -22.35 38.30 27.34
CA LYS A 4 -21.95 39.62 26.83
C LYS A 4 -20.47 39.73 26.43
N THR A 5 -20.27 39.42 25.14
CA THR A 5 -19.61 40.27 24.12
C THR A 5 -18.16 40.71 24.30
N THR A 6 -17.39 40.46 23.23
CA THR A 6 -16.54 41.39 22.44
C THR A 6 -15.10 40.92 22.34
N LEU A 7 -14.66 40.45 21.16
CA LEU A 7 -13.76 41.25 20.34
C LEU A 7 -13.61 40.67 18.92
N MET A 8 -14.03 41.50 17.97
CA MET A 8 -13.59 41.52 16.59
C MET A 8 -12.05 41.61 16.54
N VAL A 9 -11.38 40.68 15.86
CA VAL A 9 -10.04 40.91 15.31
C VAL A 9 -10.06 40.47 13.85
N THR A 10 -10.33 41.47 13.01
CA THR A 10 -9.58 41.79 11.80
C THR A 10 -9.19 40.63 10.88
N PHE A 11 -10.03 40.49 9.84
CA PHE A 11 -9.63 40.36 8.44
C PHE A 11 -8.16 40.79 8.17
N LEU A 12 -7.23 39.83 8.12
CA LEU A 12 -5.94 40.00 7.46
C LEU A 12 -5.81 38.92 6.40
N THR A 13 -6.17 39.30 5.18
CA THR A 13 -5.79 38.64 3.95
C THR A 13 -4.28 38.44 3.90
N ALA A 14 -3.84 37.18 3.85
CA ALA A 14 -2.65 36.82 3.10
C ALA A 14 -2.91 35.48 2.44
N LEU A 15 -3.09 35.53 1.11
CA LEU A 15 -2.95 34.38 0.22
C LEU A 15 -1.71 33.60 0.67
N SER A 16 -1.92 32.45 1.28
CA SER A 16 -0.84 31.48 1.44
C SER A 16 -0.72 30.79 0.08
N PRO A 17 0.34 31.01 -0.71
CA PRO A 17 0.55 30.20 -1.90
C PRO A 17 0.57 28.74 -1.43
N SER A 18 -0.23 27.89 -2.07
CA SER A 18 -0.19 26.45 -1.86
C SER A 18 1.26 26.01 -2.00
N VAL A 19 1.79 25.40 -0.93
CA VAL A 19 3.22 25.05 -0.76
C VAL A 19 3.77 24.23 -1.93
N ALA A 20 2.88 23.55 -2.68
CA ALA A 20 3.18 22.83 -3.91
C ALA A 20 3.78 23.70 -5.03
N ALA A 21 3.38 24.97 -5.17
CA ALA A 21 3.94 25.86 -6.21
C ALA A 21 5.31 26.45 -5.82
N ALA A 22 5.61 26.56 -4.52
CA ALA A 22 6.85 27.16 -4.03
C ALA A 22 8.07 26.24 -4.20
N GLN A 23 7.88 24.92 -4.28
CA GLN A 23 8.98 23.97 -4.46
C GLN A 23 9.55 23.96 -5.88
N CYS A 24 8.76 24.35 -6.89
CA CYS A 24 9.24 24.51 -8.26
C CYS A 24 9.97 25.84 -8.51
N ALA A 25 9.84 26.81 -7.60
CA ALA A 25 10.59 28.07 -7.66
C ALA A 25 12.05 27.94 -7.18
N MET A 26 12.40 26.82 -6.54
CA MET A 26 13.77 26.52 -6.08
C MET A 26 14.59 25.72 -7.11
N ALA A 27 14.07 25.54 -8.33
CA ALA A 27 14.79 24.87 -9.40
C ALA A 27 15.93 25.78 -9.91
N SER A 28 17.18 25.41 -9.62
CA SER A 28 18.35 26.04 -10.24
C SER A 28 18.29 25.87 -11.76
N THR A 29 18.84 26.82 -12.52
CA THR A 29 18.89 26.82 -13.99
C THR A 29 19.31 25.44 -14.54
N GLY A 30 18.35 24.66 -15.04
CA GLY A 30 18.56 23.30 -15.56
C GLY A 30 17.73 22.19 -14.91
N ALA A 31 17.06 22.41 -13.77
CA ALA A 31 16.15 21.43 -13.17
C ALA A 31 14.70 21.67 -13.64
N GLY A 32 14.06 20.63 -14.20
CA GLY A 32 12.63 20.65 -14.54
C GLY A 32 11.79 19.91 -13.50
N CYS A 33 10.69 20.50 -13.05
CA CYS A 33 9.71 19.78 -12.23
C CYS A 33 9.00 18.72 -13.10
N VAL A 34 9.23 17.44 -12.78
CA VAL A 34 8.51 16.33 -13.40
C VAL A 34 7.52 15.78 -12.37
N SER A 35 6.23 15.89 -12.67
CA SER A 35 5.20 15.15 -11.96
C SER A 35 5.10 13.77 -12.59
N VAL A 36 5.40 12.73 -11.84
CA VAL A 36 5.15 11.35 -12.26
C VAL A 36 3.65 11.10 -12.10
N PRO A 37 2.90 10.79 -13.17
CA PRO A 37 1.50 10.45 -13.02
C PRO A 37 1.40 9.16 -12.20
N GLN A 38 0.81 9.24 -11.01
CA GLN A 38 0.45 8.06 -10.25
C GLN A 38 -0.58 7.29 -11.07
N SER A 39 -0.29 6.03 -11.43
CA SER A 39 -1.21 5.21 -12.21
C SER A 39 -2.57 5.16 -11.52
N ALA A 40 -3.59 5.69 -12.19
CA ALA A 40 -4.96 5.77 -11.68
C ALA A 40 -5.76 4.46 -11.89
N ALA A 41 -5.08 3.35 -12.17
CA ALA A 41 -5.75 2.06 -12.28
C ALA A 41 -6.34 1.68 -10.92
N ALA A 42 -7.65 1.43 -10.88
CA ALA A 42 -8.28 0.89 -9.70
C ALA A 42 -7.62 -0.45 -9.32
N PRO A 43 -7.41 -0.74 -8.02
CA PRO A 43 -6.88 -2.03 -7.60
C PRO A 43 -7.71 -3.17 -8.20
N ARG A 44 -7.02 -4.17 -8.79
CA ARG A 44 -7.67 -5.40 -9.24
C ARG A 44 -8.33 -6.07 -8.04
N PRO A 45 -9.55 -6.62 -8.15
CA PRO A 45 -10.16 -7.39 -7.08
C PRO A 45 -9.25 -8.56 -6.69
N SER A 46 -9.21 -8.87 -5.40
CA SER A 46 -8.49 -10.05 -4.91
C SER A 46 -9.19 -11.31 -5.44
N PRO A 47 -8.45 -12.27 -6.03
CA PRO A 47 -9.02 -13.49 -6.59
C PRO A 47 -9.58 -14.44 -5.55
N VAL A 48 -9.19 -14.32 -4.27
CA VAL A 48 -9.67 -15.17 -3.19
C VAL A 48 -9.94 -14.36 -1.93
N GLU A 49 -11.01 -14.69 -1.22
CA GLU A 49 -11.38 -14.06 0.04
C GLU A 49 -10.52 -14.57 1.21
N ILE A 50 -10.13 -13.67 2.11
CA ILE A 50 -9.41 -14.02 3.34
C ILE A 50 -10.36 -14.73 4.30
N GLY A 51 -9.91 -15.83 4.92
CA GLY A 51 -10.71 -16.73 5.76
C GLY A 51 -11.45 -17.82 4.97
N SER A 52 -11.38 -17.80 3.64
CA SER A 52 -11.88 -18.90 2.80
C SER A 52 -10.92 -20.08 2.79
N TYR A 53 -11.40 -21.25 2.37
CA TYR A 53 -10.63 -22.49 2.30
C TYR A 53 -10.38 -22.87 0.85
N LEU A 54 -9.10 -23.09 0.50
CA LEU A 54 -8.70 -23.49 -0.85
C LEU A 54 -8.93 -24.99 -1.07
N THR A 55 -9.34 -25.37 -2.28
CA THR A 55 -9.34 -26.78 -2.68
C THR A 55 -7.89 -27.27 -2.82
N ARG A 56 -7.60 -28.44 -2.25
CA ARG A 56 -6.25 -29.03 -2.34
C ARG A 56 -5.92 -29.39 -3.78
N GLY A 57 -4.71 -29.01 -4.21
CA GLY A 57 -4.17 -29.36 -5.53
C GLY A 57 -4.50 -28.38 -6.66
N GLU A 58 -5.36 -27.38 -6.44
CA GLU A 58 -5.69 -26.38 -7.46
C GLU A 58 -4.62 -25.30 -7.61
N HIS A 59 -3.87 -25.04 -6.54
CA HIS A 59 -2.86 -23.99 -6.50
C HIS A 59 -1.50 -24.53 -6.09
N SER A 60 -0.45 -23.87 -6.57
CA SER A 60 0.94 -24.26 -6.31
C SER A 60 1.52 -23.51 -5.13
N ILE A 61 2.16 -24.26 -4.22
CA ILE A 61 2.98 -23.68 -3.16
C ILE A 61 4.18 -23.00 -3.81
N MET A 62 4.44 -21.76 -3.42
CA MET A 62 5.58 -21.00 -3.91
C MET A 62 6.88 -21.58 -3.35
N MET A 63 7.66 -22.19 -4.24
CA MET A 63 9.00 -22.65 -3.92
C MET A 63 9.97 -21.46 -3.87
N ASN A 64 10.95 -21.53 -2.97
CA ASN A 64 12.00 -20.53 -2.82
C ASN A 64 11.48 -19.08 -2.63
N ALA A 65 10.47 -18.91 -1.76
CA ALA A 65 9.86 -17.60 -1.49
C ALA A 65 10.89 -16.50 -1.10
N GLY A 66 12.00 -16.88 -0.46
CA GLY A 66 13.10 -15.97 -0.13
C GLY A 66 13.75 -15.29 -1.34
N TYR A 67 13.80 -15.96 -2.51
CA TYR A 67 14.28 -15.35 -3.75
C TYR A 67 13.45 -14.12 -4.17
N TYR A 68 12.14 -14.16 -3.89
CA TYR A 68 11.22 -13.06 -4.18
C TYR A 68 11.13 -12.03 -3.05
N GLY A 69 12.00 -12.14 -2.05
CA GLY A 69 12.05 -11.19 -0.95
C GLY A 69 11.02 -11.45 0.16
N PHE A 70 10.37 -12.62 0.18
CA PHE A 70 9.46 -12.97 1.27
C PHE A 70 10.22 -13.45 2.52
N PRO A 71 9.73 -13.15 3.73
CA PRO A 71 10.31 -13.70 4.95
C PRO A 71 10.16 -15.23 5.00
N PRO A 72 10.98 -15.93 5.81
CA PRO A 72 10.87 -17.37 5.96
C PRO A 72 9.51 -17.77 6.55
N VAL A 73 9.01 -18.90 6.06
CA VAL A 73 7.82 -19.57 6.58
C VAL A 73 7.99 -19.89 8.06
N ARG A 74 6.94 -19.62 8.85
CA ARG A 74 6.84 -19.90 10.30
C ARG A 74 5.42 -20.34 10.63
N ASP A 75 5.18 -20.84 11.83
CA ASP A 75 3.82 -21.04 12.38
C ASP A 75 2.85 -21.87 11.51
N GLY A 76 3.36 -22.80 10.71
CA GLY A 76 2.55 -23.78 9.96
C GLY A 76 1.86 -23.27 8.69
N TRP A 77 2.03 -21.99 8.31
CA TRP A 77 1.49 -21.47 7.05
C TRP A 77 2.47 -21.64 5.89
N VAL A 78 2.01 -21.57 4.64
CA VAL A 78 2.83 -21.60 3.42
C VAL A 78 2.45 -20.46 2.48
N TYR A 79 3.36 -20.09 1.59
CA TYR A 79 3.06 -19.18 0.50
C TYR A 79 2.41 -19.93 -0.66
N ILE A 80 1.25 -19.46 -1.11
CA ILE A 80 0.57 -19.99 -2.31
C ILE A 80 0.38 -18.85 -3.30
N ARG A 81 0.75 -19.09 -4.56
CA ARG A 81 0.49 -18.16 -5.65
C ARG A 81 -0.86 -18.48 -6.27
N ILE A 82 -1.75 -17.50 -6.31
CA ILE A 82 -3.07 -17.59 -6.94
C ILE A 82 -3.18 -16.44 -7.92
N GLU A 83 -3.24 -16.77 -9.22
CA GLU A 83 -3.07 -15.81 -10.31
C GLU A 83 -1.78 -15.00 -10.12
N ASP A 84 -1.89 -13.68 -9.97
CA ASP A 84 -0.77 -12.75 -9.78
C ASP A 84 -0.52 -12.36 -8.32
N ASP A 85 -1.31 -12.91 -7.40
CA ASP A 85 -1.18 -12.62 -5.99
C ASP A 85 -0.53 -13.76 -5.20
N VAL A 86 0.07 -13.38 -4.09
CA VAL A 86 0.67 -14.31 -3.14
C VAL A 86 -0.09 -14.23 -1.83
N TYR A 87 -0.45 -15.40 -1.29
CA TYR A 87 -1.18 -15.52 -0.03
C TYR A 87 -0.38 -16.34 0.97
N ARG A 88 -0.53 -16.02 2.25
CA ARG A 88 -0.23 -16.96 3.33
C ARG A 88 -1.45 -17.83 3.56
N VAL A 89 -1.24 -19.14 3.59
CA VAL A 89 -2.30 -20.14 3.73
C VAL A 89 -1.89 -21.12 4.82
N ASP A 90 -2.78 -21.42 5.75
CA ASP A 90 -2.52 -22.47 6.75
C ASP A 90 -2.37 -23.83 6.04
N PHE A 91 -1.26 -24.52 6.25
CA PHE A 91 -0.99 -25.75 5.51
C PHE A 91 -1.88 -26.93 5.96
N SER A 92 -2.35 -26.90 7.20
CA SER A 92 -3.17 -27.96 7.77
C SER A 92 -4.62 -27.85 7.29
N SER A 93 -5.21 -26.65 7.35
CA SER A 93 -6.62 -26.40 7.03
C SER A 93 -6.86 -25.92 5.60
N PHE A 94 -5.83 -25.39 4.92
CA PHE A 94 -5.94 -24.69 3.64
C PHE A 94 -6.75 -23.39 3.71
N GLU A 95 -6.86 -22.80 4.90
CA GLU A 95 -7.45 -21.48 5.11
C GLU A 95 -6.52 -20.37 4.61
N VAL A 96 -7.08 -19.42 3.86
CA VAL A 96 -6.37 -18.22 3.40
C VAL A 96 -6.27 -17.21 4.53
N LEU A 97 -5.06 -16.92 4.98
CA LEU A 97 -4.81 -16.07 6.14
C LEU A 97 -4.60 -14.60 5.78
N GLU A 98 -3.84 -14.34 4.72
CA GLU A 98 -3.46 -12.97 4.34
C GLU A 98 -3.01 -12.90 2.88
N GLN A 99 -3.36 -11.83 2.17
CA GLN A 99 -2.76 -11.46 0.89
C GLN A 99 -1.46 -10.67 1.14
N VAL A 100 -0.34 -11.17 0.64
CA VAL A 100 1.01 -10.67 0.93
C VAL A 100 1.79 -10.25 -0.30
N THR A 101 1.14 -10.09 -1.46
CA THR A 101 1.78 -9.65 -2.72
C THR A 101 2.66 -8.40 -2.54
N TYR A 102 2.26 -7.47 -1.67
CA TYR A 102 2.99 -6.24 -1.35
C TYR A 102 4.36 -6.46 -0.69
N GLN A 103 4.62 -7.64 -0.12
CA GLN A 103 5.91 -8.01 0.48
C GLN A 103 6.91 -8.50 -0.57
N ALA A 104 6.48 -8.73 -1.81
CA ALA A 104 7.39 -9.09 -2.87
C ALA A 104 8.45 -7.99 -3.06
N ASN A 105 9.71 -8.42 -3.18
CA ASN A 105 10.90 -7.57 -3.28
C ASN A 105 11.17 -6.70 -2.04
N TYR A 106 10.58 -6.99 -0.87
CA TYR A 106 10.79 -6.21 0.35
C TYR A 106 12.27 -6.10 0.74
N TYR A 107 13.07 -7.16 0.56
CA TYR A 107 14.51 -7.14 0.86
C TYR A 107 15.38 -6.42 -0.18
N PHE A 108 14.84 -6.02 -1.32
CA PHE A 108 15.58 -5.32 -2.38
C PHE A 108 15.27 -3.82 -2.45
N ARG A 109 14.51 -3.30 -1.48
CA ARG A 109 14.10 -1.89 -1.38
C ARG A 109 14.91 -1.16 -0.31
#